data_AF-A0A2U1XQG7-F1
#
_entry.id   AF-A0A2U1XQG7-F1
#
_cell.length_a   1.000
_cell.length_b   1.000
_cell.length_c   1.000
_cell.angle_alpha   90.00
_cell.angle_beta   90.00
_cell.angle_gamma   90.00
#
_symmetry.space_group_name_H-M   'P 1'
#
loop_
_entity.id
_entity.type
_entity.pdbx_description
1 polymer ?
#
loop_
_entity_poly.entity_id
_entity_poly.type
_entity_poly.pdbx_seq_one_letter_code
_entity_poly.pdbx_strand_id
1 'polypeptide(L)'
;MRLTLDDEATLCSVEIMAEAVEMAFVPGILELRTLRDSLNDALHTRSPAAVKLAFSAFSRVDRDFRNQITHHALQLAALRRHSAGPMHRDLPVDGGMPARSAGRGVDGPRRA
;
A
#
# COMPACT_ATOMS: atom_id res chain seq x y z
N MET A 1 -13.15 -22.15 6.58
CA MET A 1 -11.91 -21.36 6.37
C MET A 1 -12.25 -19.88 6.63
N ARG A 2 -11.93 -19.37 7.83
CA ARG A 2 -12.14 -17.97 8.20
C ARG A 2 -10.94 -17.17 7.70
N LEU A 3 -11.14 -16.26 6.75
CA LEU A 3 -10.20 -15.17 6.49
C LEU A 3 -10.31 -14.26 7.72
N THR A 4 -9.40 -14.40 8.69
CA THR A 4 -9.18 -13.39 9.73
C THR A 4 -7.93 -12.58 9.35
N LEU A 5 -7.87 -12.16 8.09
CA LEU A 5 -7.12 -10.96 7.74
C LEU A 5 -7.97 -9.82 8.25
N ASP A 6 -7.38 -8.88 8.99
CA ASP A 6 -8.04 -7.66 9.44
C ASP A 6 -8.93 -7.12 8.31
N ASP A 7 -10.24 -7.02 8.57
CA ASP A 7 -11.23 -6.70 7.53
C ASP A 7 -10.85 -5.36 6.88
N GLU A 8 -10.27 -4.44 7.66
CA GLU A 8 -9.77 -3.15 7.20
C GLU A 8 -8.55 -3.27 6.27
N ALA A 9 -7.55 -4.07 6.64
CA ALA A 9 -6.40 -4.32 5.78
C ALA A 9 -6.80 -5.01 4.46
N THR A 10 -7.80 -5.90 4.53
CA THR A 10 -8.34 -6.58 3.35
C THR A 10 -9.06 -5.59 2.44
N LEU A 11 -9.92 -4.74 2.99
CA LEU A 11 -10.63 -3.71 2.23
C LEU A 11 -9.65 -2.70 1.60
N CYS A 12 -8.65 -2.24 2.35
CA CYS A 12 -7.59 -1.37 1.81
C CYS A 12 -6.84 -2.04 0.65
N SER A 13 -6.56 -3.34 0.74
CA SER A 13 -5.96 -4.09 -0.36
C SER A 13 -6.88 -4.16 -1.58
N VAL A 14 -8.18 -4.37 -1.39
CA VAL A 14 -9.18 -4.38 -2.48
C VAL A 14 -9.30 -2.99 -3.13
N GLU A 15 -9.25 -1.90 -2.36
CA GLU A 15 -9.25 -0.54 -2.89
C GLU A 15 -8.03 -0.26 -3.75
N ILE A 16 -6.84 -0.62 -3.27
CA ILE A 16 -5.58 -0.49 -4.02
C ILE A 16 -5.65 -1.28 -5.32
N MET A 17 -6.20 -2.50 -5.27
CA MET A 17 -6.37 -3.35 -6.44
C MET A 17 -7.38 -2.78 -7.44
N ALA A 18 -8.50 -2.22 -6.98
CA ALA A 18 -9.50 -1.59 -7.83
C ALA A 18 -8.89 -0.40 -8.59
N GLU A 19 -8.17 0.46 -7.89
CA GLU A 19 -7.47 1.62 -8.47
C GLU A 19 -6.39 1.17 -9.47
N ALA A 20 -5.60 0.15 -9.14
CA ALA A 20 -4.59 -0.40 -10.03
C ALA A 20 -5.18 -1.01 -11.32
N VAL A 21 -6.37 -1.62 -11.23
CA VAL A 21 -7.07 -2.16 -12.41
C VAL A 21 -7.54 -1.04 -13.32
N GLU A 22 -8.05 0.07 -12.79
CA GLU A 22 -8.43 1.22 -13.62
C GLU A 22 -7.22 1.79 -14.38
N MET A 23 -6.04 1.83 -13.76
CA MET A 23 -4.81 2.30 -14.42
C MET A 23 -4.34 1.39 -15.56
N ALA A 24 -4.59 0.09 -15.45
CA ALA A 24 -4.23 -0.92 -16.46
C ALA A 24 -5.41 -1.31 -17.38
N PHE A 25 -6.56 -0.64 -17.27
CA PHE A 25 -7.78 -1.08 -17.91
C PHE A 25 -7.71 -0.92 -19.44
N VAL A 26 -7.96 -2.01 -20.16
CA VAL A 26 -8.08 -2.00 -21.62
C VAL A 26 -9.53 -2.28 -22.02
N PRO A 27 -10.21 -1.32 -22.69
CA PRO A 27 -11.55 -1.55 -23.20
C PRO A 27 -11.62 -2.77 -24.13
N GLY A 28 -12.66 -3.59 -23.94
CA GLY A 28 -12.90 -4.78 -24.77
C GLY A 28 -12.37 -6.08 -24.18
N ILE A 29 -11.54 -6.04 -23.14
CA ILE A 29 -11.07 -7.25 -22.46
C ILE A 29 -12.08 -7.65 -21.37
N LEU A 30 -12.77 -8.77 -21.58
CA LEU A 30 -13.82 -9.25 -20.68
C LEU A 30 -13.28 -9.55 -19.28
N GLU A 31 -12.11 -10.18 -19.18
CA GLU A 31 -11.50 -10.55 -17.89
C GLU A 31 -11.21 -9.32 -17.02
N LEU A 32 -10.73 -8.22 -17.63
CA LEU A 32 -10.47 -6.96 -16.92
C LEU A 32 -11.78 -6.30 -16.47
N ARG A 33 -12.82 -6.34 -17.30
CA ARG A 33 -14.16 -5.87 -16.92
C ARG A 33 -14.70 -6.68 -15.74
N THR A 34 -14.65 -8.01 -15.82
CA THR A 34 -15.11 -8.90 -14.75
C THR A 34 -14.33 -8.67 -13.46
N LEU A 35 -13.01 -8.50 -13.54
CA LEU A 35 -12.19 -8.19 -12.38
C LEU A 35 -12.61 -6.86 -11.73
N ARG A 36 -12.71 -5.80 -12.53
CA ARG A 36 -13.14 -4.47 -12.08
C ARG A 36 -14.50 -4.52 -11.38
N ASP A 37 -15.48 -5.15 -12.04
CA ASP A 37 -16.84 -5.23 -11.52
C ASP A 37 -16.88 -6.05 -10.21
N SER A 38 -16.09 -7.13 -10.13
CA SER A 38 -15.97 -7.93 -8.90
C SER A 38 -15.28 -7.19 -7.75
N LEU A 39 -14.27 -6.36 -8.05
CA LEU A 39 -13.59 -5.52 -7.05
C LEU A 39 -14.54 -4.43 -6.53
N ASN A 40 -15.28 -3.77 -7.42
CA ASN A 40 -16.28 -2.77 -7.04
C ASN A 40 -17.42 -3.38 -6.21
N ASP A 41 -17.88 -4.58 -6.56
CA ASP A 41 -18.88 -5.31 -5.76
C ASP A 41 -18.34 -5.67 -4.36
N ALA A 42 -17.07 -6.08 -4.27
CA ALA A 42 -16.42 -6.33 -2.99
C ALA A 42 -16.31 -5.07 -2.12
N LEU A 43 -16.01 -3.91 -2.70
CA LEU A 43 -15.97 -2.63 -1.98
C LEU A 43 -17.36 -2.17 -1.52
N HIS A 44 -18.38 -2.39 -2.34
CA HIS A 44 -19.74 -1.98 -2.05
C HIS A 44 -20.40 -2.86 -0.98
N THR A 45 -20.29 -4.18 -1.13
CA THR A 45 -20.95 -5.14 -0.25
C THR A 45 -20.13 -5.46 1.01
N ARG A 46 -18.80 -5.27 0.95
CA ARG A 46 -17.84 -5.64 2.01
C ARG A 46 -17.99 -7.10 2.46
N SER A 47 -18.48 -7.95 1.56
CA SER A 47 -18.74 -9.36 1.85
C SER A 47 -17.48 -10.19 1.65
N PRO A 48 -17.13 -11.09 2.59
CA PRO A 48 -16.02 -12.03 2.40
C PRO A 48 -16.20 -12.93 1.16
N ALA A 49 -17.44 -13.18 0.73
CA ALA A 49 -17.71 -13.92 -0.50
C ALA A 49 -17.34 -13.10 -1.73
N ALA A 50 -17.69 -11.81 -1.76
CA ALA A 50 -17.35 -10.90 -2.85
C ALA A 50 -15.84 -10.70 -2.97
N VAL A 51 -15.13 -10.58 -1.84
CA VAL A 51 -13.66 -10.52 -1.82
C VAL A 51 -13.05 -11.79 -2.45
N LYS A 52 -13.54 -12.98 -2.09
CA LYS A 52 -13.07 -14.24 -2.70
C LYS A 52 -13.36 -14.30 -4.20
N LEU A 53 -14.51 -13.80 -4.64
CA LEU A 53 -14.85 -13.72 -6.07
C LEU A 53 -13.89 -12.78 -6.80
N ALA A 54 -13.56 -11.63 -6.24
CA ALA A 54 -12.58 -10.71 -6.81
C ALA A 54 -11.18 -11.36 -6.95
N PHE A 55 -10.70 -12.08 -5.93
CA PHE A 55 -9.45 -12.84 -6.01
C PHE A 55 -9.50 -13.95 -7.08
N SER A 56 -10.62 -14.65 -7.18
CA SER A 56 -10.82 -15.65 -8.23
C SER A 56 -10.83 -15.02 -9.62
N ALA A 57 -11.42 -13.84 -9.78
CA ALA A 57 -11.42 -13.11 -11.05
C ALA A 57 -10.00 -12.67 -11.42
N PHE A 58 -9.24 -12.13 -10.45
CA PHE A 58 -7.85 -11.74 -10.66
C PHE A 58 -6.99 -12.91 -11.14
N SER A 59 -7.17 -14.09 -10.56
CA SER A 59 -6.40 -15.30 -10.93
C SER A 59 -6.62 -15.74 -12.38
N ARG A 60 -7.74 -15.35 -13.00
CA ARG A 60 -8.11 -15.69 -14.38
C ARG A 60 -7.60 -14.68 -15.41
N VAL A 61 -7.20 -13.49 -14.98
CA VAL A 61 -6.65 -12.47 -15.88
C VAL A 61 -5.36 -12.96 -16.50
N ASP A 62 -5.15 -12.66 -17.78
CA ASP A 62 -3.89 -12.93 -18.45
C ASP A 62 -2.65 -12.45 -17.65
N ARG A 63 -1.55 -13.19 -17.81
CA ARG A 63 -0.32 -12.97 -17.04
C ARG A 63 0.23 -11.54 -17.21
N ASP A 64 0.20 -10.99 -18.41
CA ASP A 64 0.81 -9.68 -18.68
C ASP A 64 0.04 -8.57 -18.00
N PHE A 65 -1.29 -8.61 -18.06
CA PHE A 65 -2.14 -7.66 -17.33
C PHE A 65 -2.01 -7.84 -15.80
N ARG A 66 -1.93 -9.08 -15.30
CA ARG A 66 -1.68 -9.29 -13.85
C ARG A 66 -0.37 -8.67 -13.39
N ASN A 67 0.69 -8.77 -14.18
CA ASN A 67 1.98 -8.16 -13.85
C ASN A 67 1.85 -6.63 -13.78
N GLN A 68 1.17 -6.02 -14.75
CA GLN A 68 0.92 -4.56 -14.76
C GLN A 68 0.05 -4.10 -13.59
N ILE A 69 -1.06 -4.79 -13.32
CA ILE A 69 -1.95 -4.52 -12.18
C ILE A 69 -1.18 -4.64 -10.87
N THR A 70 -0.39 -5.70 -10.70
CA THR A 70 0.43 -5.90 -9.49
C THR A 70 1.46 -4.79 -9.33
N HIS A 71 2.09 -4.36 -10.42
CA HIS A 71 3.05 -3.26 -10.41
C HIS A 71 2.39 -1.96 -9.92
N HIS A 72 1.25 -1.59 -10.49
CA HIS A 72 0.50 -0.39 -10.06
C HIS A 72 -0.01 -0.51 -8.61
N ALA A 73 -0.52 -1.66 -8.20
CA ALA A 73 -0.96 -1.90 -6.83
C ALA A 73 0.17 -1.70 -5.82
N LEU A 74 1.38 -2.21 -6.12
CA LEU A 74 2.54 -2.03 -5.25
C LEU A 74 3.03 -0.57 -5.20
N GLN A 75 2.98 0.15 -6.33
CA GLN A 75 3.26 1.59 -6.37
C GLN A 75 2.28 2.38 -5.51
N LEU A 76 0.97 2.13 -5.66
CA LEU A 76 -0.07 2.77 -4.85
C LEU A 76 0.08 2.44 -3.36
N ALA A 77 0.37 1.18 -3.02
CA ALA A 77 0.62 0.77 -1.64
C ALA A 77 1.86 1.45 -1.05
N ALA A 78 2.91 1.69 -1.85
CA ALA A 78 4.07 2.45 -1.42
C ALA A 78 3.72 3.93 -1.17
N LEU A 79 2.99 4.55 -2.11
CA LEU A 79 2.54 5.93 -1.96
C LEU A 79 1.66 6.12 -0.72
N ARG A 80 0.69 5.24 -0.48
CA ARG A 80 -0.18 5.29 0.70
C ARG A 80 0.62 5.15 2.00
N ARG A 81 1.65 4.29 2.05
CA ARG A 81 2.56 4.17 3.21
C ARG A 81 3.36 5.44 3.47
N HIS A 82 3.84 6.10 2.42
CA HIS A 82 4.57 7.36 2.56
C HIS A 82 3.66 8.52 2.99
N SER A 83 2.42 8.56 2.49
CA SER A 83 1.43 9.58 2.84
C SER A 83 0.83 9.40 4.23
N ALA A 84 0.76 8.17 4.76
CA ALA A 84 0.32 7.90 6.13
C ALA A 84 1.30 8.39 7.20
N GLY A 85 2.45 8.94 6.80
CA GLY A 85 3.49 9.44 7.70
C GLY A 85 4.16 8.33 8.52
N PRO A 86 5.28 8.61 9.20
CA PRO A 86 5.80 7.70 10.21
C PRO A 86 4.77 7.64 11.34
N MET A 87 3.93 6.60 11.37
CA MET A 87 3.12 6.30 12.54
C MET A 87 4.06 5.94 13.70
N HIS A 88 4.36 6.95 14.51
CA HIS A 88 4.69 6.89 15.93
C HIS A 88 5.45 5.62 16.38
N ARG A 89 6.67 5.44 15.88
CA ARG A 89 7.69 4.70 16.62
C ARG A 89 8.35 5.73 17.53
N ASP A 90 8.25 5.50 18.84
CA ASP A 90 8.80 6.29 19.95
C ASP A 90 7.83 7.34 20.54
N LEU A 91 6.96 6.87 21.45
CA LEU A 91 6.84 7.59 22.72
C LEU A 91 8.12 7.29 23.53
N PRO A 92 9.07 8.22 23.70
CA PRO A 92 9.92 8.17 24.87
C PRO A 92 9.10 8.65 26.06
N VAL A 93 8.93 7.74 27.00
CA VAL A 93 8.60 8.08 28.38
C VAL A 93 9.61 9.14 28.86
N ASP A 94 9.11 10.15 29.55
CA ASP A 94 9.83 11.10 30.41
C ASP A 94 11.11 11.79 29.91
N GLY A 95 10.98 13.12 29.74
CA GLY A 95 11.89 14.11 30.34
C GLY A 95 13.35 14.16 29.88
N GLY A 96 13.70 15.15 29.05
CA GLY A 96 15.11 15.54 28.89
C GLY A 96 15.41 16.53 27.77
N MET A 97 15.42 17.82 28.10
CA MET A 97 16.09 19.00 27.51
C MET A 97 16.67 18.97 26.06
N PRO A 98 16.50 20.05 25.26
CA PRO A 98 17.27 20.24 24.04
C PRO A 98 18.73 20.66 24.36
N ALA A 99 19.69 19.78 24.08
CA ALA A 99 21.10 20.09 24.16
C ALA A 99 21.52 21.03 23.01
N ARG A 100 21.67 22.31 23.34
CA ARG A 100 22.43 23.30 22.57
C ARG A 100 23.86 22.80 22.38
N SER A 101 24.27 22.51 21.15
CA SER A 101 25.69 22.33 20.83
C SER A 101 26.31 23.69 20.48
N ALA A 102 26.87 24.33 21.50
CA ALA A 102 27.80 25.46 21.39
C ALA A 102 29.11 25.08 22.11
N GLY A 103 30.25 25.23 21.43
CA GLY A 103 31.61 25.05 21.96
C GLY A 103 32.48 24.26 20.96
N ARG A 104 33.39 24.85 20.17
CA ARG A 104 34.55 25.72 20.44
C ARG A 104 35.71 24.99 21.15
N GLY A 105 36.86 24.95 20.46
CA GLY A 105 38.18 24.50 20.93
C GLY A 105 38.49 23.08 20.43
N VAL A 106 39.63 22.75 19.82
CA VAL A 106 41.02 23.25 19.91
C VAL A 106 41.75 22.70 18.68
N ASP A 107 42.39 23.55 17.87
CA ASP A 107 43.85 23.77 17.81
C ASP A 107 44.71 22.50 17.69
N GLY A 108 45.37 22.35 16.53
CA GLY A 108 46.34 21.30 16.22
C GLY A 108 47.32 21.80 15.14
N PRO A 109 48.63 21.50 15.23
CA PRO A 109 49.67 22.49 14.95
C PRO A 109 50.18 22.49 13.50
N ARG A 110 50.58 23.68 13.02
CA ARG A 110 51.42 23.90 11.83
C ARG A 110 52.91 23.89 12.20
N ARG A 111 53.70 23.12 11.45
CA ARG A 111 55.12 23.28 11.00
C ARG A 111 55.76 21.89 10.84
N ALA A 112 56.61 21.62 9.86
CA ALA A 112 57.59 22.48 9.21
C ALA A 112 57.45 22.52 7.68
#